data_AF-A0AAD6AD64-F1
#
_entry.id   AF-A0AAD6AD64-F1
#
_cell.length_a   1.000
_cell.length_b   1.000
_cell.length_c   1.000
_cell.angle_alpha   90.00
_cell.angle_beta   90.00
_cell.angle_gamma   90.00
#
_symmetry.space_group_name_H-M   'P 1'
#
loop_
_entity.id
_entity.type
_entity.pdbx_description
1 polymer ?
#
loop_
_entity_poly.entity_id
_entity_poly.type
_entity_poly.pdbx_seq_one_letter_code
_entity_poly.pdbx_strand_id
1 'polypeptide(L)'
;LQCDQVTLQWLQCDQVTLQWLQCDQVTLQWLQCDQVTLQWLQCDQVTLQWLQCDQVTLQWLQCDQVTLQWLQCDQVIVTLQWLQCDQVIVTLQWLQCDQVTLQWLQCDQVTLQWLQCDQVTLQWLQCDQVTLQWLQCDQVTLQWLQCDQVTLQWLPCDQVIVTLQWLQCDQVIVTLQWLQCDQVTLQWLQCDQVTLQWLQCDQVTLQWLQCDQVIVTLQWLQCDQVIVTLQWLQCDQVTLQWLQCDQVTLQWLQCDQ
;
A
#
# COMPACT_ATOMS: atom_id res chain seq x y z
N LEU A 1 1.17 25.89 18.67
CA LEU A 1 0.02 25.98 19.59
C LEU A 1 0.01 24.72 20.42
N GLN A 2 -0.01 24.81 21.74
CA GLN A 2 -0.17 23.66 22.62
C GLN A 2 -1.63 23.56 23.06
N CYS A 3 -2.24 22.39 22.93
CA CYS A 3 -3.61 22.15 23.36
C CYS A 3 -3.81 20.68 23.70
N ASP A 4 -4.89 20.33 24.39
CA ASP A 4 -5.20 18.92 24.61
C ASP A 4 -5.87 18.33 23.35
N GLN A 5 -6.80 19.08 22.76
CA GLN A 5 -7.57 18.63 21.59
C GLN A 5 -7.88 19.78 20.63
N VAL A 6 -7.82 19.48 19.33
CA VAL A 6 -8.44 20.29 18.27
C VAL A 6 -9.58 19.49 17.65
N THR A 7 -10.77 20.06 17.67
CA THR A 7 -11.94 19.49 17.01
C THR A 7 -12.58 20.52 16.10
N LEU A 8 -12.63 20.25 14.79
CA LEU A 8 -13.47 20.99 13.85
C LEU A 8 -14.61 20.10 13.39
N GLN A 9 -15.83 20.60 13.54
CA GLN A 9 -17.05 19.89 13.20
C GLN A 9 -18.01 20.79 12.43
N TRP A 10 -18.70 20.22 11.45
CA TRP A 10 -19.77 20.88 10.70
C TRP A 10 -19.28 22.16 10.01
N LEU A 11 -18.20 22.05 9.27
CA LEU A 11 -17.54 23.21 8.66
C LEU A 11 -17.69 23.17 7.14
N GLN A 12 -18.13 24.30 6.58
CA GLN A 12 -18.11 24.58 5.16
C GLN A 12 -17.25 25.82 4.91
N CYS A 13 -16.14 25.65 4.20
CA CYS A 13 -15.18 26.72 3.92
C CYS A 13 -14.29 26.35 2.73
N ASP A 14 -13.57 27.30 2.14
CA ASP A 14 -12.69 26.96 1.02
C ASP A 14 -11.47 26.15 1.48
N GLN A 15 -10.89 26.50 2.64
CA GLN A 15 -9.66 25.88 3.13
C GLN A 15 -9.66 25.66 4.64
N VAL A 16 -9.20 24.49 5.05
CA VAL A 16 -8.84 24.18 6.44
C VAL A 16 -7.33 24.00 6.50
N THR A 17 -6.66 24.80 7.33
CA THR A 17 -5.22 24.68 7.55
C THR A 17 -4.92 24.65 9.03
N LEU A 18 -4.30 23.57 9.50
CA LEU A 18 -3.72 23.49 10.84
C LEU A 18 -2.20 23.40 10.70
N GLN A 19 -1.51 24.33 11.35
CA GLN A 19 -0.06 24.47 11.30
C GLN A 19 0.53 24.65 12.69
N TRP A 20 1.69 24.05 12.92
CA TRP A 20 2.50 24.22 14.14
C TRP A 20 1.71 23.86 15.41
N LEU A 21 1.14 22.65 15.42
CA LEU A 21 0.26 22.18 16.48
C LEU A 21 0.94 21.08 17.30
N GLN A 22 0.86 21.18 18.62
CA GLN A 22 1.24 20.12 19.55
C GLN A 22 0.04 19.82 20.45
N CYS A 23 -0.70 18.75 20.16
CA CYS A 23 -1.88 18.39 20.95
C CYS A 23 -2.09 16.88 21.02
N ASP A 24 -2.78 16.36 22.03
CA ASP A 24 -2.99 14.91 22.12
C ASP A 24 -3.85 14.39 20.96
N GLN A 25 -4.89 15.13 20.57
CA GLN A 25 -5.79 14.71 19.49
C GLN A 25 -6.17 15.83 18.52
N VAL A 26 -6.20 15.49 17.23
CA VAL A 26 -6.75 16.32 16.15
C VAL A 26 -7.87 15.57 15.45
N THR A 27 -9.07 16.12 15.50
CA THR A 27 -10.26 15.53 14.89
C THR A 27 -10.94 16.52 13.94
N LEU A 28 -11.02 16.19 12.66
CA LEU A 28 -11.85 16.92 11.69
C LEU A 28 -13.00 16.01 11.26
N GLN A 29 -14.24 16.46 11.48
CA GLN A 29 -15.42 15.70 11.13
C GLN A 29 -16.47 16.54 10.41
N TRP A 30 -17.12 15.99 9.39
CA TRP A 30 -18.19 16.68 8.65
C TRP A 30 -17.68 17.99 8.03
N LEU A 31 -16.66 17.86 7.18
CA LEU A 31 -16.04 18.99 6.48
C LEU A 31 -16.41 18.94 5.00
N GLN A 32 -16.80 20.10 4.49
CA GLN A 32 -16.92 20.34 3.05
C GLN A 32 -16.04 21.55 2.70
N CYS A 33 -14.93 21.31 2.02
CA CYS A 33 -13.97 22.35 1.67
C CYS A 33 -13.11 21.99 0.47
N ASP A 34 -12.53 22.94 -0.24
CA ASP A 34 -11.68 22.61 -1.39
C ASP A 34 -10.39 21.93 -0.92
N GLN A 35 -9.77 22.41 0.18
CA GLN A 35 -8.49 21.87 0.66
C GLN A 35 -8.43 21.70 2.18
N VAL A 36 -7.91 20.55 2.61
CA VAL A 36 -7.48 20.28 3.99
C VAL A 36 -5.98 20.11 4.02
N THR A 37 -5.29 20.95 4.78
CA THR A 37 -3.82 20.89 4.96
C THR A 37 -3.46 20.82 6.44
N LEU A 38 -2.86 19.71 6.86
CA LEU A 38 -2.27 19.56 8.20
C LEU A 38 -0.75 19.52 8.06
N GLN A 39 -0.05 20.49 8.65
CA GLN A 39 1.41 20.58 8.57
C GLN A 39 2.05 20.83 9.93
N TRP A 40 3.14 20.12 10.24
CA TRP A 40 3.88 20.29 11.49
C TRP A 40 2.99 20.02 12.71
N LEU A 41 2.42 18.81 12.76
CA LEU A 41 1.61 18.34 13.88
C LEU A 41 2.41 17.34 14.70
N GLN A 42 2.42 17.52 16.01
CA GLN A 42 2.85 16.51 16.97
C GLN A 42 1.65 16.15 17.84
N CYS A 43 1.13 14.93 17.70
CA CYS A 43 -0.08 14.50 18.38
C CYS A 43 -0.19 13.00 18.52
N ASP A 44 -0.88 12.48 19.52
CA ASP A 44 -1.07 11.03 19.64
C ASP A 44 -1.97 10.52 18.50
N GLN A 45 -3.05 11.25 18.18
CA GLN A 45 -4.02 10.81 17.18
C GLN A 45 -4.49 11.91 16.22
N VAL A 46 -4.50 11.60 14.92
CA VAL A 46 -5.14 12.37 13.86
C VAL A 46 -6.31 11.55 13.30
N THR A 47 -7.52 12.12 13.33
CA THR A 47 -8.72 11.50 12.77
C THR A 47 -9.41 12.48 11.81
N LEU A 48 -9.52 12.10 10.53
CA LEU A 48 -10.36 12.79 9.55
C LEU A 48 -11.52 11.86 9.18
N GLN A 49 -12.76 12.32 9.39
CA GLN A 49 -13.96 11.55 9.05
C GLN A 49 -15.00 12.39 8.33
N TRP A 50 -15.66 11.83 7.31
CA TRP A 50 -16.72 12.52 6.58
C TRP A 50 -16.21 13.83 5.96
N LEU A 51 -15.21 13.69 5.09
CA LEU A 51 -14.61 14.80 4.36
C LEU A 51 -15.03 14.73 2.89
N GLN A 52 -15.54 15.85 2.38
CA GLN A 52 -15.71 16.09 0.95
C GLN A 52 -14.82 17.28 0.58
N CYS A 53 -13.77 17.03 -0.21
CA CYS A 53 -12.80 18.05 -0.59
C CYS A 53 -12.09 17.75 -1.89
N ASP A 54 -11.40 18.69 -2.51
CA ASP A 54 -10.59 18.38 -3.70
C ASP A 54 -9.27 17.74 -3.26
N GLN A 55 -8.65 18.25 -2.19
CA GLN A 55 -7.33 17.79 -1.75
C GLN A 55 -7.20 17.66 -0.23
N VAL A 56 -6.65 16.53 0.21
CA VAL A 56 -6.15 16.33 1.59
C VAL A 56 -4.64 16.19 1.54
N THR A 57 -3.94 17.08 2.25
CA THR A 57 -2.48 17.05 2.40
C THR A 57 -2.11 16.96 3.88
N LEU A 58 -1.43 15.88 4.25
CA LEU A 58 -0.84 15.67 5.57
C LEU A 58 0.67 15.67 5.43
N GLN A 59 1.38 16.62 6.05
CA GLN A 59 2.84 16.71 5.98
C GLN A 59 3.46 16.91 7.35
N TRP A 60 4.60 16.27 7.60
CA TRP A 60 5.34 16.44 8.87
C TRP A 60 4.46 16.17 10.10
N LEU A 61 3.77 15.02 10.10
CA LEU A 61 3.05 14.56 11.28
C LEU A 61 3.96 13.64 12.10
N GLN A 62 4.01 13.86 13.41
CA GLN A 62 4.53 12.93 14.39
C GLN A 62 3.35 12.45 15.24
N CYS A 63 2.92 11.21 15.03
CA CYS A 63 1.76 10.65 15.71
C CYS A 63 1.75 9.14 15.82
N ASP A 64 1.00 8.62 16.81
CA ASP A 64 0.81 7.20 17.04
C ASP A 64 -0.30 6.64 16.14
N GLN A 65 -1.30 7.44 15.77
CA GLN A 65 -2.37 6.98 14.91
C GLN A 65 -2.83 8.04 13.90
N VAL A 66 -2.90 7.64 12.63
CA VAL A 66 -3.59 8.40 11.57
C VAL A 66 -4.76 7.57 11.07
N THR A 67 -5.96 8.12 11.14
CA THR A 67 -7.17 7.47 10.65
C THR A 67 -7.92 8.41 9.72
N LEU A 68 -8.11 7.96 8.48
CA LEU A 68 -8.87 8.63 7.43
C LEU A 68 -10.05 7.74 7.05
N GLN A 69 -11.27 8.20 7.28
CA GLN A 69 -12.47 7.43 6.97
C GLN A 69 -13.52 8.25 6.25
N TRP A 70 -14.19 7.67 5.25
CA TRP A 70 -15.27 8.35 4.53
C TRP A 70 -14.78 9.66 3.88
N LEU A 71 -13.79 9.52 3.02
CA LEU A 71 -13.20 10.63 2.26
C LEU A 71 -13.64 10.52 0.81
N GLN A 72 -14.22 11.60 0.28
CA GLN A 72 -14.46 11.78 -1.14
C GLN A 72 -13.65 12.99 -1.60
N CYS A 73 -12.61 12.75 -2.39
CA CYS A 73 -11.72 13.81 -2.85
C CYS A 73 -10.91 13.46 -4.08
N ASP A 74 -10.47 14.42 -4.88
CA ASP A 74 -9.66 14.12 -6.06
C ASP A 74 -8.28 13.57 -5.65
N GLN A 75 -7.66 14.12 -4.60
CA GLN A 75 -6.30 13.74 -4.23
C GLN A 75 -6.06 13.64 -2.72
N VAL A 76 -5.45 12.52 -2.29
CA VAL A 76 -4.94 12.32 -0.92
C VAL A 76 -3.43 12.16 -0.97
N ILE A 77 -2.70 13.12 -0.41
CA ILE A 77 -1.26 13.02 -0.18
C ILE A 77 -1.00 12.97 1.32
N VAL A 78 -0.43 11.86 1.77
CA VAL A 78 0.08 11.72 3.14
C VAL A 78 1.60 11.56 3.08
N THR A 79 2.29 12.57 3.55
CA THR A 79 3.75 12.56 3.70
C THR A 79 4.07 12.61 5.19
N LEU A 80 4.49 11.48 5.75
CA LEU A 80 5.06 11.47 7.08
C LEU A 80 6.56 11.65 6.90
N GLN A 81 7.15 12.68 7.48
CA GLN A 81 8.60 12.88 7.43
C GLN A 81 9.05 13.08 8.87
N TRP A 82 9.97 12.22 9.31
CA TRP A 82 10.43 12.08 10.70
C TRP A 82 9.37 11.48 11.61
N LEU A 83 9.37 10.15 11.71
CA LEU A 83 8.51 9.43 12.64
C LEU A 83 9.38 8.58 13.57
N GLN A 84 9.25 8.82 14.87
CA GLN A 84 9.84 7.99 15.90
C GLN A 84 8.82 7.85 17.03
N CYS A 85 7.95 6.85 16.90
CA CYS A 85 7.01 6.42 17.93
C CYS A 85 6.89 4.90 17.88
N ASP A 86 6.62 4.28 19.03
CA ASP A 86 6.72 2.82 19.20
C ASP A 86 5.56 2.03 18.58
N GLN A 87 4.46 2.69 18.17
CA GLN A 87 3.30 2.03 17.54
C GLN A 87 2.53 2.94 16.59
N VAL A 88 3.04 3.15 15.38
CA VAL A 88 2.31 3.98 14.40
C VAL A 88 1.41 3.13 13.53
N ILE A 89 0.12 3.49 13.50
CA ILE A 89 -0.87 2.86 12.62
C ILE A 89 -1.45 3.90 11.66
N VAL A 90 -1.32 3.64 10.36
CA VAL A 90 -1.95 4.42 9.30
C VAL A 90 -3.10 3.62 8.72
N THR A 91 -4.33 4.10 8.90
CA THR A 91 -5.54 3.46 8.38
C THR A 91 -6.31 4.41 7.47
N LEU A 92 -6.52 4.00 6.22
CA LEU A 92 -7.41 4.66 5.29
C LEU A 92 -8.56 3.71 4.92
N GLN A 93 -9.80 4.14 5.12
CA GLN A 93 -10.99 3.33 4.87
C GLN A 93 -12.08 4.12 4.15
N TRP A 94 -12.73 3.50 3.17
CA TRP A 94 -13.85 4.12 2.44
C TRP A 94 -13.41 5.42 1.76
N LEU A 95 -12.43 5.31 0.86
CA LEU A 95 -11.94 6.44 0.06
C LEU A 95 -12.41 6.30 -1.38
N GLN A 96 -12.89 7.42 -1.92
CA GLN A 96 -13.07 7.60 -3.35
C GLN A 96 -12.24 8.81 -3.79
N CYS A 97 -11.22 8.55 -4.63
CA CYS A 97 -10.29 9.59 -5.08
C CYS A 97 -9.59 9.27 -6.40
N ASP A 98 -8.90 10.21 -7.03
CA ASP A 98 -8.08 9.90 -8.20
C ASP A 98 -6.75 9.28 -7.74
N GLN A 99 -6.14 9.83 -6.68
CA GLN A 99 -4.81 9.41 -6.24
C GLN A 99 -4.66 9.32 -4.73
N VAL A 100 -4.04 8.22 -4.27
CA VAL A 100 -3.51 8.06 -2.90
C VAL A 100 -2.00 7.91 -2.96
N THR A 101 -1.28 8.80 -2.28
CA THR A 101 0.18 8.74 -2.17
C THR A 101 0.60 8.74 -0.70
N LEU A 102 1.31 7.69 -0.27
CA LEU A 102 2.00 7.65 1.02
C LEU A 102 3.52 7.65 0.78
N GLN A 103 4.23 8.61 1.39
CA GLN A 103 5.67 8.75 1.22
C GLN A 103 6.42 8.96 2.54
N TRP A 104 7.57 8.29 2.68
CA TRP A 104 8.51 8.42 3.81
C TRP A 104 7.98 7.93 5.17
N LEU A 105 7.13 6.91 5.16
CA LEU A 105 6.48 6.40 6.36
C LEU A 105 7.42 5.43 7.10
N GLN A 106 7.57 5.63 8.41
CA GLN A 106 8.15 4.65 9.32
C GLN A 106 7.09 4.33 10.39
N CYS A 107 6.46 3.16 10.36
CA CYS A 107 5.32 2.84 11.22
C CYS A 107 5.21 1.34 11.51
N ASP A 108 4.30 0.88 12.35
CA ASP A 108 4.12 -0.57 12.55
C ASP A 108 3.24 -1.13 11.45
N GLN A 109 2.15 -0.42 11.12
CA GLN A 109 1.12 -0.94 10.23
C GLN A 109 0.59 0.13 9.28
N VAL A 110 0.52 -0.23 7.99
CA VAL A 110 -0.23 0.50 6.96
C VAL A 110 -1.38 -0.36 6.49
N THR A 111 -2.61 0.14 6.64
CA THR A 111 -3.83 -0.54 6.19
C THR A 111 -4.65 0.38 5.28
N LEU A 112 -4.81 -0.03 4.02
CA LEU A 112 -5.78 0.59 3.09
C LEU A 112 -6.92 -0.39 2.84
N GLN A 113 -8.15 0.02 3.10
CA GLN A 113 -9.34 -0.80 2.86
C GLN A 113 -10.43 -0.03 2.14
N TRP A 114 -11.15 -0.69 1.24
CA TRP A 114 -12.31 -0.09 0.55
C TRP A 114 -11.92 1.20 -0.17
N LEU A 115 -10.95 1.08 -1.09
CA LEU A 115 -10.44 2.18 -1.89
C LEU A 115 -10.98 2.07 -3.31
N GLN A 116 -11.48 3.18 -3.85
CA GLN A 116 -11.76 3.34 -5.27
C GLN A 116 -10.95 4.52 -5.78
N CYS A 117 -9.93 4.27 -6.58
CA CYS A 117 -9.09 5.34 -7.13
C CYS A 117 -8.31 4.99 -8.37
N ASP A 118 -7.87 5.97 -9.17
CA ASP A 118 -7.06 5.66 -10.34
C ASP A 118 -5.68 5.12 -9.92
N GLN A 119 -5.04 5.72 -8.92
CA GLN A 119 -3.66 5.34 -8.54
C GLN A 119 -3.42 5.26 -7.03
N VAL A 120 -2.75 4.19 -6.60
CA VAL A 120 -2.18 4.05 -5.25
C VAL A 120 -0.66 3.96 -5.35
N THR A 121 0.05 4.86 -4.67
CA THR A 121 1.52 4.87 -4.62
C THR A 121 2.00 4.86 -3.18
N LEU A 122 2.74 3.81 -2.79
CA LEU A 122 3.45 3.75 -1.52
C LEU A 122 4.96 3.75 -1.79
N GLN A 123 5.68 4.74 -1.26
CA GLN A 123 7.13 4.87 -1.46
C GLN A 123 7.87 5.15 -0.16
N TRP A 124 9.01 4.50 0.04
CA TRP A 124 9.88 4.68 1.22
C TRP A 124 9.12 4.36 2.51
N LEU A 125 8.66 3.11 2.61
CA LEU A 125 7.92 2.59 3.76
C LEU A 125 8.83 1.66 4.57
N GLN A 126 8.97 1.92 5.86
CA GLN A 126 9.56 1.00 6.82
C GLN A 126 8.49 0.63 7.85
N CYS A 127 7.97 -0.60 7.79
CA CYS A 127 6.92 -1.03 8.73
C CYS A 127 6.81 -2.53 8.90
N ASP A 128 6.26 -3.01 10.00
CA ASP A 128 6.09 -4.46 10.18
C ASP A 128 5.08 -5.03 9.16
N GLN A 129 3.97 -4.34 8.91
CA GLN A 129 2.91 -4.87 8.04
C GLN A 129 2.30 -3.83 7.09
N VAL A 130 2.16 -4.22 5.82
CA VAL A 130 1.37 -3.50 4.81
C VAL A 130 0.21 -4.39 4.36
N THR A 131 -1.02 -3.89 4.51
CA THR A 131 -2.25 -4.58 4.10
C THR A 131 -3.07 -3.69 3.18
N LEU A 132 -3.27 -4.12 1.93
CA LEU A 132 -4.20 -3.50 0.98
C LEU A 132 -5.34 -4.48 0.70
N GLN A 133 -6.58 -4.09 1.02
CA GLN A 133 -7.76 -4.93 0.80
C GLN A 133 -8.90 -4.18 0.12
N TRP A 134 -9.56 -4.80 -0.85
CA TRP A 134 -10.71 -4.19 -1.55
C TRP A 134 -10.33 -2.86 -2.21
N LEU A 135 -9.32 -2.90 -3.08
CA LEU A 135 -8.87 -1.74 -3.86
C LEU A 135 -9.33 -1.90 -5.31
N GLN A 136 -10.22 -1.04 -5.77
CA GLN A 136 -10.53 -0.89 -7.18
C GLN A 136 -9.71 0.27 -7.74
N CYS A 137 -8.74 -0.02 -8.62
CA CYS A 137 -7.86 1.02 -9.15
C CYS A 137 -7.22 0.72 -10.50
N ASP A 138 -6.78 1.73 -11.23
CA ASP A 138 -6.07 1.49 -12.48
C ASP A 138 -4.64 1.04 -12.23
N GLN A 139 -3.97 1.59 -11.20
CA GLN A 139 -2.58 1.30 -10.88
C GLN A 139 -2.27 1.25 -9.37
N VAL A 140 -1.61 0.18 -8.93
CA VAL A 140 -0.94 0.11 -7.62
C VAL A 140 0.56 0.05 -7.82
N THR A 141 1.30 0.95 -7.16
CA THR A 141 2.76 1.00 -7.14
C THR A 141 3.26 0.99 -5.70
N LEU A 142 4.07 -0.02 -5.34
CA LEU A 142 4.76 -0.14 -4.06
C LEU A 142 6.26 -0.12 -4.34
N GLN A 143 7.04 0.83 -3.81
CA GLN A 143 8.49 0.91 -4.02
C GLN A 143 9.23 1.23 -2.73
N TRP A 144 10.43 0.66 -2.53
CA TRP A 144 11.25 0.91 -1.33
C TRP A 144 10.48 0.58 -0.04
N LEU A 145 9.98 -0.66 0.03
CA LEU A 145 9.30 -1.20 1.21
C LEU A 145 10.28 -2.06 2.02
N GLN A 146 10.46 -1.74 3.28
CA GLN A 146 11.09 -2.61 4.27
C GLN A 146 10.01 -3.06 5.26
N CYS A 147 9.51 -4.29 5.09
CA CYS A 147 8.45 -4.81 5.94
C CYS A 147 8.45 -6.33 6.11
N ASP A 148 7.96 -6.81 7.25
CA ASP A 148 7.87 -8.24 7.55
C ASP A 148 6.72 -8.89 6.79
N GLN A 149 5.62 -8.19 6.53
CA GLN A 149 4.50 -8.75 5.78
C GLN A 149 3.86 -7.75 4.80
N VAL A 150 3.64 -8.22 3.56
CA VAL A 150 2.83 -7.52 2.56
C VAL A 150 1.67 -8.42 2.16
N THR A 151 0.45 -7.94 2.37
CA THR A 151 -0.78 -8.63 1.99
C THR A 151 -1.60 -7.75 1.06
N LEU A 152 -1.80 -8.21 -0.18
CA LEU A 152 -2.72 -7.60 -1.13
C LEU A 152 -3.87 -8.57 -1.40
N GLN A 153 -5.11 -8.18 -1.12
CA GLN A 153 -6.28 -9.04 -1.32
C GLN A 153 -7.43 -8.29 -1.98
N TRP A 154 -8.11 -8.92 -2.94
CA TRP A 154 -9.26 -8.32 -3.63
C TRP A 154 -8.90 -7.02 -4.34
N LEU A 155 -8.01 -7.10 -5.33
CA LEU A 155 -7.68 -5.97 -6.19
C LEU A 155 -8.21 -6.25 -7.60
N PRO A 156 -9.40 -5.73 -7.96
CA PRO A 156 -9.81 -5.55 -9.35
C PRO A 156 -9.20 -4.25 -9.91
N CYS A 157 -8.34 -4.37 -10.91
CA CYS A 157 -7.53 -3.27 -11.39
C CYS A 157 -7.08 -3.49 -12.82
N ASP A 158 -6.91 -2.43 -13.62
CA ASP A 158 -6.42 -2.61 -14.99
C ASP A 158 -4.94 -2.99 -14.99
N GLN A 159 -4.11 -2.40 -14.12
CA GLN A 159 -2.69 -2.74 -14.02
C GLN A 159 -2.22 -2.80 -12.56
N VAL A 160 -1.40 -3.80 -12.21
CA VAL A 160 -0.83 -3.94 -10.86
C VAL A 160 0.69 -4.01 -10.95
N ILE A 161 1.33 -2.86 -10.90
CA ILE A 161 2.79 -2.78 -10.96
C ILE A 161 3.35 -2.80 -9.54
N VAL A 162 3.47 -3.99 -8.95
CA VAL A 162 4.08 -4.16 -7.62
C VAL A 162 5.61 -4.15 -7.69
N THR A 163 6.21 -3.01 -8.00
CA THR A 163 7.68 -2.91 -8.10
C THR A 163 8.34 -2.86 -6.71
N LEU A 164 8.42 -4.00 -6.01
CA LEU A 164 9.05 -4.15 -4.68
C LEU A 164 10.58 -3.98 -4.72
N GLN A 165 11.05 -2.82 -5.13
CA GLN A 165 12.47 -2.48 -5.14
C GLN A 165 12.99 -2.41 -3.71
N TRP A 166 13.99 -3.27 -3.41
CA TRP A 166 14.74 -3.29 -2.15
C TRP A 166 13.91 -3.67 -0.94
N LEU A 167 13.22 -4.80 -1.03
CA LEU A 167 12.58 -5.39 0.14
C LEU A 167 13.57 -6.35 0.81
N GLN A 168 14.01 -5.98 2.03
CA GLN A 168 14.95 -6.74 2.85
C GLN A 168 14.38 -6.85 4.26
N CYS A 169 13.78 -8.00 4.62
CA CYS A 169 13.51 -8.34 6.02
C CYS A 169 13.75 -9.82 6.31
N ASP A 170 13.82 -10.14 7.61
CA ASP A 170 14.22 -11.45 8.13
C ASP A 170 13.11 -12.52 8.07
N GLN A 171 11.83 -12.14 7.88
CA GLN A 171 10.67 -13.04 7.74
C GLN A 171 9.59 -12.55 6.75
N VAL A 172 9.99 -12.13 5.57
CA VAL A 172 9.04 -11.51 4.63
C VAL A 172 8.07 -12.54 4.05
N ILE A 173 6.77 -12.28 4.22
CA ILE A 173 5.70 -12.97 3.48
C ILE A 173 4.99 -12.01 2.55
N VAL A 174 5.05 -12.26 1.24
CA VAL A 174 4.24 -11.56 0.24
C VAL A 174 3.06 -12.45 -0.14
N THR A 175 1.85 -12.02 0.20
CA THR A 175 0.62 -12.73 -0.16
C THR A 175 -0.23 -11.88 -1.09
N LEU A 176 -0.43 -12.37 -2.31
CA LEU A 176 -1.35 -11.80 -3.29
C LEU A 176 -2.53 -12.75 -3.48
N GLN A 177 -3.76 -12.29 -3.22
CA GLN A 177 -4.97 -13.11 -3.36
C GLN A 177 -6.09 -12.36 -4.09
N TRP A 178 -6.79 -13.05 -4.98
CA TRP A 178 -7.95 -12.50 -5.72
C TRP A 178 -7.57 -11.22 -6.47
N LEU A 179 -6.54 -11.34 -7.31
CA LEU A 179 -6.07 -10.27 -8.17
C LEU A 179 -6.63 -10.45 -9.57
N GLN A 180 -7.23 -9.39 -10.13
CA GLN A 180 -7.60 -9.32 -11.54
C GLN A 180 -6.92 -8.08 -12.13
N CYS A 181 -5.97 -8.28 -13.06
CA CYS A 181 -5.21 -7.18 -13.67
C CYS A 181 -4.49 -7.58 -14.95
N ASP A 182 -4.12 -6.64 -15.82
CA ASP A 182 -3.39 -6.96 -17.04
C ASP A 182 -1.96 -7.45 -16.72
N GLN A 183 -1.29 -6.83 -15.75
CA GLN A 183 0.11 -7.11 -15.48
C GLN A 183 0.39 -7.14 -13.98
N VAL A 184 1.14 -8.16 -13.54
CA VAL A 184 1.83 -8.22 -12.25
C VAL A 184 3.33 -8.28 -12.47
N THR A 185 4.05 -7.34 -11.88
CA THR A 185 5.52 -7.34 -11.91
C THR A 185 6.04 -7.30 -10.47
N LEU A 186 6.91 -8.24 -10.08
CA LEU A 186 7.68 -8.23 -8.84
C LEU A 186 9.17 -8.21 -9.19
N GLN A 187 9.92 -7.24 -8.66
CA GLN A 187 11.34 -7.07 -8.97
C GLN A 187 12.13 -6.81 -7.68
N TRP A 188 13.34 -7.38 -7.56
CA TRP A 188 14.29 -7.11 -6.47
C TRP A 188 13.77 -7.46 -5.07
N LEU A 189 13.23 -8.67 -4.95
CA LEU A 189 12.59 -9.15 -3.74
C LEU A 189 13.50 -10.15 -3.00
N GLN A 190 13.81 -9.85 -1.73
CA GLN A 190 14.44 -10.79 -0.82
C GLN A 190 13.45 -11.14 0.31
N CYS A 191 13.03 -12.40 0.40
CA CYS A 191 11.97 -12.79 1.35
C CYS A 191 12.01 -14.25 1.77
N ASP A 192 11.31 -14.65 2.83
CA ASP A 192 11.16 -16.07 3.18
C ASP A 192 10.17 -16.75 2.24
N GLN A 193 9.03 -16.10 1.98
CA GLN A 193 7.93 -16.69 1.22
C GLN A 193 7.22 -15.71 0.29
N VAL A 194 6.98 -16.15 -0.95
CA VAL A 194 6.05 -15.49 -1.88
C VAL A 194 4.90 -16.44 -2.18
N THR A 195 3.66 -15.99 -1.95
CA THR A 195 2.43 -16.72 -2.26
C THR A 195 1.56 -15.88 -3.21
N LEU A 196 1.25 -16.44 -4.38
CA LEU A 196 0.37 -15.82 -5.39
C LEU A 196 -0.82 -16.74 -5.65
N GLN A 197 -2.02 -16.44 -5.17
CA GLN A 197 -3.20 -17.29 -5.33
C GLN A 197 -4.35 -16.54 -6.01
N TRP A 198 -5.14 -17.24 -6.84
CA TRP A 198 -6.32 -16.65 -7.50
C TRP A 198 -5.96 -15.39 -8.29
N LEU A 199 -4.99 -15.53 -9.19
CA LEU A 199 -4.49 -14.45 -10.03
C LEU A 199 -5.01 -14.60 -11.45
N GLN A 200 -5.78 -13.64 -11.93
CA GLN A 200 -6.22 -13.52 -13.31
C GLN A 200 -5.48 -12.34 -13.96
N CYS A 201 -4.48 -12.61 -14.79
CA CYS A 201 -3.73 -11.54 -15.45
C CYS A 201 -3.11 -11.89 -16.79
N ASP A 202 -2.90 -10.91 -17.67
CA ASP A 202 -2.26 -11.16 -18.96
C ASP A 202 -0.75 -11.43 -18.83
N GLN A 203 -0.05 -10.86 -17.84
CA GLN A 203 1.40 -11.06 -17.69
C GLN A 203 1.86 -11.11 -16.23
N VAL A 204 2.77 -12.04 -15.92
CA VAL A 204 3.45 -12.12 -14.62
C VAL A 204 4.96 -12.10 -14.83
N THR A 205 5.63 -11.10 -14.28
CA THR A 205 7.09 -10.97 -14.36
C THR A 205 7.68 -10.98 -12.95
N LEU A 206 8.49 -11.98 -12.64
CA LEU A 206 9.27 -12.06 -11.41
C LEU A 206 10.77 -11.98 -11.77
N GLN A 207 11.46 -10.94 -11.31
CA GLN A 207 12.88 -10.75 -11.61
C GLN A 207 13.67 -10.45 -10.32
N TRP A 208 14.85 -11.04 -10.18
CA TRP A 208 15.72 -10.83 -9.02
C TRP A 208 15.00 -11.19 -7.71
N LEU A 209 14.62 -12.46 -7.60
CA LEU A 209 14.00 -13.00 -6.40
C LEU A 209 15.02 -13.90 -5.69
N GLN A 210 15.31 -13.58 -4.43
CA GLN A 210 16.10 -14.44 -3.54
C GLN A 210 15.22 -14.80 -2.35
N CYS A 211 14.80 -16.05 -2.25
CA CYS A 211 13.92 -16.45 -1.16
C CYS A 211 14.22 -17.84 -0.66
N ASP A 212 14.15 -18.07 0.65
CA ASP A 212 14.34 -19.42 1.20
C ASP A 212 13.27 -20.37 0.65
N GLN A 213 11.99 -19.97 0.63
CA GLN A 213 10.90 -20.79 0.07
C GLN A 213 10.02 -20.01 -0.92
N VAL A 214 10.16 -20.28 -2.22
CA VAL A 214 9.30 -19.66 -3.25
C VAL A 214 8.07 -20.55 -3.51
N ILE A 215 7.07 -20.47 -2.65
CA ILE A 215 5.80 -21.18 -2.86
C ILE A 215 4.89 -20.38 -3.82
N VAL A 216 5.28 -20.29 -5.09
CA VAL A 216 4.47 -19.63 -6.15
C VAL A 216 3.28 -20.52 -6.55
N THR A 217 2.35 -20.72 -5.61
CA THR A 217 1.16 -21.55 -5.81
C THR A 217 0.13 -20.82 -6.64
N LEU A 218 0.35 -20.74 -7.96
CA LEU A 218 -0.53 -20.12 -8.96
C LEU A 218 -1.85 -20.87 -9.16
N GLN A 219 -2.61 -21.03 -8.08
CA GLN A 219 -3.91 -21.68 -8.09
C GLN A 219 -4.91 -20.82 -8.88
N TRP A 220 -5.46 -21.40 -9.94
CA TRP A 220 -6.48 -20.78 -10.80
C TRP A 220 -5.99 -19.55 -11.55
N LEU A 221 -4.89 -19.72 -12.28
CA LEU A 221 -4.45 -18.72 -13.25
C LEU A 221 -5.12 -19.00 -14.60
N GLN A 222 -6.08 -18.16 -15.01
CA GLN A 222 -6.77 -18.24 -16.31
C GLN A 222 -6.50 -16.98 -17.12
N CYS A 223 -5.82 -17.12 -18.26
CA CYS A 223 -5.34 -15.95 -19.00
C CYS A 223 -5.20 -16.23 -20.50
N ASP A 224 -5.39 -15.21 -21.34
CA ASP A 224 -5.42 -15.36 -22.80
C ASP A 224 -4.01 -15.32 -23.45
N GLN A 225 -3.00 -14.70 -22.82
CA GLN A 225 -1.64 -14.52 -23.37
C GLN A 225 -0.54 -14.50 -22.26
N VAL A 226 -0.59 -15.41 -21.28
CA VAL A 226 0.39 -15.33 -20.17
C VAL A 226 1.80 -15.70 -20.56
N ILE A 227 2.71 -14.76 -20.31
CA ILE A 227 4.15 -14.95 -20.20
C ILE A 227 4.48 -14.88 -18.70
N VAL A 228 4.80 -16.02 -18.09
CA VAL A 228 5.49 -16.02 -16.81
C VAL A 228 6.98 -15.91 -17.08
N THR A 229 7.60 -14.80 -16.68
CA THR A 229 9.06 -14.66 -16.76
C THR A 229 9.64 -14.74 -15.36
N LEU A 230 10.38 -15.81 -15.08
CA LEU A 230 11.22 -15.91 -13.88
C LEU A 230 12.67 -15.68 -14.29
N GLN A 231 13.29 -14.62 -13.78
CA GLN A 231 14.69 -14.30 -14.02
C GLN A 231 15.44 -14.12 -12.71
N TRP A 232 16.61 -14.78 -12.58
CA TRP A 232 17.45 -14.68 -11.38
C TRP A 232 16.69 -15.08 -10.12
N LEU A 233 16.24 -16.34 -10.08
CA LEU A 233 15.55 -16.91 -8.94
C LEU A 233 16.51 -17.82 -8.17
N GLN A 234 16.75 -17.51 -6.90
CA GLN A 234 17.45 -18.39 -5.96
C GLN A 234 16.48 -18.78 -4.84
N CYS A 235 16.19 -20.09 -4.71
CA CYS A 235 15.26 -20.57 -3.68
C CYS A 235 15.31 -22.06 -3.39
N ASP A 236 14.89 -22.50 -2.20
CA ASP A 236 14.89 -23.93 -1.87
C ASP A 236 13.82 -24.69 -2.66
N GLN A 237 12.64 -24.09 -2.84
CA GLN A 237 11.51 -24.74 -3.49
C GLN A 237 10.69 -23.79 -4.37
N VAL A 238 10.28 -24.28 -5.54
CA VAL A 238 9.27 -23.65 -6.42
C VAL A 238 8.13 -24.64 -6.65
N THR A 239 6.90 -24.23 -6.37
CA THR A 239 5.70 -25.06 -6.63
C THR A 239 4.72 -24.30 -7.51
N LEU A 240 4.55 -24.72 -8.77
CA LEU A 240 3.52 -24.20 -9.68
C LEU A 240 2.39 -25.22 -9.80
N GLN A 241 1.14 -24.83 -9.53
CA GLN A 241 -0.02 -25.73 -9.59
C GLN A 241 -1.22 -25.01 -10.23
N TRP A 242 -1.98 -25.70 -11.09
CA TRP A 242 -3.19 -25.15 -11.73
C TRP A 242 -2.95 -23.92 -12.62
N LEU A 243 -1.87 -23.98 -13.40
CA LEU A 243 -1.46 -22.95 -14.36
C LEU A 243 -2.13 -23.17 -15.74
N GLN A 244 -2.88 -22.19 -16.24
CA GLN A 244 -3.35 -22.15 -17.63
C GLN A 244 -2.78 -20.90 -18.33
N CYS A 245 -1.69 -21.07 -19.06
CA CYS A 245 -0.97 -20.01 -19.74
C CYS A 245 -0.48 -20.44 -21.13
N ASP A 246 -0.29 -19.45 -22.02
CA ASP A 246 0.26 -19.68 -23.36
C ASP A 246 1.78 -19.93 -23.34
N GLN A 247 2.52 -19.23 -22.47
CA GLN A 247 3.98 -19.32 -22.41
C GLN A 247 4.52 -19.22 -20.97
N VAL A 248 5.47 -20.10 -20.64
CA VAL A 248 6.27 -20.01 -19.42
C VAL A 248 7.74 -19.92 -19.80
N THR A 249 8.41 -18.87 -19.35
CA THR A 249 9.83 -18.64 -19.55
C THR A 249 10.56 -18.64 -18.20
N LEU A 250 11.43 -19.64 -18.01
CA LEU A 250 12.31 -19.74 -16.86
C LEU A 250 13.75 -19.46 -17.30
N GLN A 251 14.41 -18.48 -16.69
CA GLN A 251 15.79 -18.11 -16.99
C GLN A 251 16.55 -17.92 -15.68
N TRP A 252 17.71 -18.57 -15.54
CA TRP A 252 18.55 -18.46 -14.34
C TRP A 252 17.81 -18.84 -13.04
N LEU A 253 17.28 -20.07 -13.01
CA LEU A 253 16.71 -20.70 -11.83
C LEU A 253 17.78 -21.53 -11.11
N GLN A 254 18.04 -21.22 -9.85
CA GLN A 254 18.87 -22.03 -8.96
C GLN A 254 18.03 -22.47 -7.75
N CYS A 255 17.87 -23.78 -7.59
CA CYS A 255 17.23 -24.35 -6.41
C CYS A 255 18.21 -25.23 -5.64
N ASP A 256 18.45 -24.91 -4.38
CA ASP A 256 19.29 -25.70 -3.48
C ASP A 256 18.39 -26.76 -2.81
N GLN A 257 18.86 -28.02 -2.79
CA GLN A 257 18.08 -29.19 -2.34
C GLN A 257 17.94 -29.32 -0.82
#